data_AF-A0ABD6YV09-F1
#
_entry.id   AF-A0ABD6YV09-F1
#
_cell.length_a   1.000
_cell.length_b   1.000
_cell.length_c   1.000
_cell.angle_alpha   90.00
_cell.angle_beta   90.00
_cell.angle_gamma   90.00
#
_symmetry.space_group_name_H-M   'P 1'
#
loop_
_entity.id
_entity.type
_entity.pdbx_description
1 polymer ?
#
loop_
_entity_poly.entity_id
_entity_poly.type
_entity_poly.pdbx_seq_one_letter_code
_entity_poly.pdbx_strand_id
1 'polypeptide(L)'
;MTIVKIHKIQIFLYLFIIAFGIQHLIFWKYNFKWIFYEYIILGVFILSALTVLISPAVLIYESVKSINRKSVIVDEIMFLVVNLILYYIIVAMSLYLSSQIRI
;
A
#
# COMPACT_ATOMS: atom_id res chain seq x y z
N MET A 1 15.96 13.63 -7.42
CA MET A 1 15.13 12.89 -6.45
C MET A 1 15.42 11.40 -6.62
N THR A 2 16.10 10.76 -5.68
CA THR A 2 16.60 9.38 -5.80
C THR A 2 15.45 8.38 -5.73
N ILE A 3 15.42 7.40 -6.64
CA ILE A 3 14.39 6.35 -6.78
C ILE A 3 14.11 5.68 -5.42
N VAL A 4 15.15 5.45 -4.62
CA VAL A 4 15.08 4.98 -3.23
C VAL A 4 14.10 5.77 -2.35
N LYS A 5 13.98 7.11 -2.51
CA LYS A 5 13.04 7.92 -1.72
C LYS A 5 11.59 7.60 -2.06
N ILE A 6 11.28 7.36 -3.34
CA ILE A 6 9.93 7.03 -3.79
C ILE A 6 9.54 5.65 -3.27
N HIS A 7 10.42 4.66 -3.41
CA HIS A 7 10.22 3.33 -2.83
C HIS A 7 9.98 3.36 -1.32
N LYS A 8 10.72 4.19 -0.57
CA LYS A 8 10.52 4.33 0.89
C LYS A 8 9.15 4.92 1.22
N ILE A 9 8.68 5.90 0.45
CA ILE A 9 7.35 6.50 0.63
C ILE A 9 6.26 5.47 0.34
N GLN A 10 6.38 4.72 -0.77
CA GLN A 10 5.45 3.63 -1.10
C GLN A 10 5.40 2.58 0.00
N ILE A 11 6.56 2.12 0.50
CA ILE A 11 6.63 1.17 1.61
C ILE A 11 5.92 1.73 2.85
N PHE A 12 6.12 2.99 3.20
CA PHE A 12 5.45 3.58 4.36
C PHE A 12 3.92 3.61 4.20
N LEU A 13 3.45 4.00 3.02
CA LEU A 13 2.03 3.99 2.68
C LEU A 13 1.45 2.58 2.73
N TYR A 14 2.17 1.59 2.20
CA TYR A 14 1.76 0.20 2.26
C TYR A 14 1.69 -0.30 3.70
N LEU A 15 2.73 -0.06 4.50
CA LEU A 15 2.76 -0.46 5.90
C LEU A 15 1.62 0.18 6.70
N PHE A 16 1.27 1.44 6.42
CA PHE A 16 0.13 2.11 7.03
C PHE A 16 -1.19 1.37 6.74
N ILE A 17 -1.48 1.09 5.46
CA ILE A 17 -2.71 0.40 5.05
C ILE A 17 -2.77 -1.02 5.64
N ILE A 18 -1.65 -1.74 5.63
CA ILE A 18 -1.56 -3.10 6.19
C ILE A 18 -1.78 -3.07 7.70
N ALA A 19 -1.10 -2.16 8.42
CA ALA A 19 -1.25 -2.02 9.86
C ALA A 19 -2.69 -1.64 10.23
N PHE A 20 -3.32 -0.74 9.47
CA PHE A 20 -4.73 -0.41 9.66
C PHE A 20 -5.64 -1.62 9.43
N GLY A 21 -5.44 -2.38 8.34
CA GLY A 21 -6.23 -3.58 8.06
C GLY A 21 -6.10 -4.65 9.15
N ILE A 22 -4.90 -4.88 9.66
CA ILE A 22 -4.65 -5.80 10.78
C ILE A 22 -5.32 -5.28 12.07
N GLN A 23 -5.16 -3.99 12.38
CA GLN A 23 -5.80 -3.37 13.53
C GLN A 23 -7.33 -3.51 13.45
N HIS A 24 -7.89 -3.26 12.27
CA HIS A 24 -9.32 -3.42 12.03
C HIS A 24 -9.77 -4.86 12.31
N LEU A 25 -9.05 -5.84 11.76
CA LEU A 25 -9.37 -7.26 11.90
C LEU A 25 -9.37 -7.71 13.36
N ILE A 26 -8.35 -7.32 14.13
CA ILE A 26 -8.20 -7.69 15.54
C ILE A 26 -9.29 -7.04 16.40
N PHE A 27 -9.60 -5.76 16.15
CA PHE A 27 -10.49 -4.96 17.00
C PHE A 27 -11.88 -4.72 16.39
N TRP A 28 -12.31 -5.52 15.41
CA TRP A 28 -13.53 -5.24 14.63
C TRP A 28 -14.76 -5.01 15.50
N LYS A 29 -15.00 -5.87 16.51
CA LYS A 29 -16.15 -5.77 17.44
C LYS A 29 -16.15 -4.48 18.25
N TYR A 30 -14.97 -3.94 18.55
CA TYR A 30 -14.83 -2.69 19.29
C TYR A 30 -15.03 -1.50 18.35
N ASN A 31 -14.37 -1.54 17.20
CA ASN A 31 -14.37 -0.43 16.27
C ASN A 31 -15.77 -0.14 15.68
N PHE A 32 -16.55 -1.18 15.37
CA PHE A 32 -17.94 -1.01 14.88
C PHE A 32 -18.91 -0.45 15.92
N LYS A 33 -18.53 -0.32 17.20
CA LYS A 33 -19.33 0.43 18.18
C LYS A 33 -19.22 1.95 18.00
N TRP A 34 -18.21 2.41 17.26
CA TRP A 34 -17.98 3.82 17.04
C TRP A 34 -18.65 4.27 15.74
N ILE A 35 -19.57 5.23 15.86
CA ILE A 35 -20.49 5.62 14.78
C ILE A 35 -19.78 6.18 13.54
N PHE A 36 -18.59 6.77 13.71
CA PHE A 36 -17.82 7.35 12.60
C PHE A 36 -16.79 6.39 12.00
N TYR A 37 -16.62 5.20 12.56
CA TYR A 37 -15.55 4.31 12.18
C TYR A 37 -15.70 3.78 10.74
N GLU A 38 -16.94 3.60 10.26
CA GLU A 38 -17.17 3.17 8.87
C GLU A 38 -16.68 4.20 7.84
N TYR A 39 -16.78 5.50 8.13
CA TYR A 39 -16.20 6.54 7.27
C TYR A 39 -14.67 6.48 7.25
N ILE A 40 -14.04 6.05 8.35
CA ILE A 40 -12.60 5.85 8.41
C ILE A 40 -12.22 4.64 7.55
N ILE A 41 -12.94 3.52 7.66
CA ILE A 41 -12.73 2.35 6.79
C ILE A 41 -12.85 2.76 5.32
N LEU A 42 -13.91 3.50 4.96
CA LEU A 42 -14.13 3.99 3.60
C LEU A 42 -12.97 4.87 3.11
N GLY A 43 -12.49 5.80 3.95
CA GLY A 43 -11.34 6.65 3.62
C GLY A 43 -10.06 5.84 3.38
N VAL A 44 -9.76 4.88 4.25
CA VAL A 44 -8.58 4.01 4.08
C VAL A 44 -8.74 3.08 2.88
N PHE A 45 -9.95 2.60 2.59
CA PHE A 45 -10.24 1.84 1.37
C PHE A 45 -10.02 2.66 0.09
N ILE A 46 -10.49 3.91 0.04
CA ILE A 46 -10.25 4.78 -1.12
C ILE A 46 -8.74 5.02 -1.29
N LEU A 47 -8.03 5.29 -0.19
CA LEU A 47 -6.58 5.43 -0.20
C LEU A 47 -5.89 4.16 -0.70
N SER A 48 -6.30 2.98 -0.25
CA SER A 48 -5.73 1.70 -0.70
C SER A 48 -6.05 1.42 -2.16
N ALA A 49 -7.27 1.71 -2.62
CA ALA A 49 -7.66 1.54 -4.02
C ALA A 49 -6.84 2.43 -4.96
N LEU A 50 -6.67 3.72 -4.61
CA LEU A 50 -5.79 4.63 -5.35
C LEU A 50 -4.35 4.14 -5.35
N THR A 51 -3.88 3.63 -4.21
CA THR A 51 -2.55 3.04 -4.09
C THR A 51 -2.39 1.84 -5.03
N VAL A 52 -3.38 0.94 -5.10
CA VAL A 52 -3.36 -0.22 -6.01
C VAL A 52 -3.32 0.19 -7.48
N LEU A 53 -4.02 1.27 -7.85
CA LEU A 53 -4.08 1.76 -9.24
C LEU A 53 -2.79 2.47 -9.66
N ILE A 54 -2.21 3.30 -8.79
CA ILE A 54 -1.05 4.13 -9.12
C ILE A 54 0.26 3.34 -9.02
N SER A 55 0.35 2.39 -8.08
CA SER A 55 1.61 1.68 -7.79
C SER A 55 2.20 0.92 -8.97
N PRO A 56 1.43 0.21 -9.82
CA PRO A 56 1.98 -0.44 -11.01
C PRO A 56 2.65 0.53 -11.97
N ALA A 57 2.03 1.70 -12.22
CA ALA A 57 2.60 2.71 -13.10
C ALA A 57 3.94 3.24 -12.55
N VAL A 58 4.00 3.47 -11.23
CA VAL A 58 5.23 3.90 -10.56
C VAL A 58 6.30 2.81 -10.63
N LEU A 59 5.97 1.56 -10.31
CA LEU A 59 6.91 0.43 -10.34
C LEU A 59 7.46 0.19 -11.75
N ILE A 60 6.62 0.28 -12.79
CA ILE A 60 7.06 0.16 -14.19
C ILE A 60 8.02 1.29 -14.55
N TYR A 61 7.65 2.54 -14.25
CA TYR A 61 8.50 3.70 -14.52
C TYR A 61 9.86 3.57 -13.84
N GLU A 62 9.89 3.15 -12.58
CA GLU A 62 11.12 2.97 -11.80
C GLU A 62 11.96 1.81 -12.32
N SER A 63 11.33 0.70 -12.70
CA SER A 63 12.01 -0.46 -13.28
C SER A 63 12.69 -0.10 -14.60
N VAL A 64 11.98 0.57 -15.51
CA VAL A 64 12.53 1.05 -16.80
C VAL A 64 13.70 2.00 -16.57
N LYS A 65 13.58 2.92 -15.61
CA LYS A 65 14.63 3.87 -15.28
C LYS A 65 15.85 3.20 -14.65
N SER A 66 15.65 2.17 -13.83
CA SER A 66 16.73 1.39 -13.21
C SER A 66 17.50 0.57 -14.25
N ILE A 67 16.79 -0.11 -15.16
CA ILE A 67 17.40 -0.91 -16.25
C ILE A 67 18.27 -0.04 -17.17
N ASN A 68 17.84 1.19 -17.45
CA ASN A 68 18.57 2.11 -18.33
C ASN A 68 19.78 2.80 -17.67
N ARG A 69 20.09 2.50 -16.40
CA ARG A 69 21.28 3.04 -15.71
C ARG A 69 22.49 2.14 -15.94
N LYS A 70 23.66 2.78 -16.13
CA LYS A 70 24.95 2.10 -16.31
C LYS A 70 25.43 1.34 -15.08
N SER A 71 24.96 1.69 -13.88
CA SER A 71 25.29 0.99 -12.64
C SER A 71 24.00 0.57 -11.93
N VAL A 72 23.90 -0.73 -11.69
CA VAL A 72 22.84 -1.33 -10.89
C VAL A 72 23.15 -1.09 -9.41
N ILE A 73 22.22 -0.48 -8.69
CA ILE A 73 22.34 -0.25 -7.25
C ILE A 73 21.55 -1.35 -6.54
N VAL A 74 22.23 -2.25 -5.83
CA VAL A 74 21.62 -3.41 -5.14
C VAL A 74 20.48 -3.00 -4.21
N ASP A 75 20.65 -1.88 -3.49
CA ASP A 75 19.62 -1.34 -2.60
C ASP A 75 18.32 -1.00 -3.35
N GLU A 76 18.41 -0.44 -4.57
CA GLU A 76 17.23 -0.10 -5.38
C GLU A 76 16.43 -1.36 -5.77
N ILE A 77 17.13 -2.45 -6.14
CA ILE A 77 16.49 -3.74 -6.44
C ILE A 77 15.80 -4.31 -5.21
N MET A 78 16.47 -4.28 -4.05
CA MET A 78 15.90 -4.78 -2.80
C MET A 78 14.61 -4.02 -2.45
N PHE A 79 14.62 -2.69 -2.55
CA PHE A 79 13.44 -1.86 -2.31
C PHE A 79 12.32 -2.12 -3.32
N LEU A 80 12.64 -2.37 -4.60
CA LEU A 80 11.66 -2.71 -5.63
C LEU A 80 10.96 -4.05 -5.29
N VAL A 81 11.72 -5.08 -4.92
CA VAL A 81 11.18 -6.40 -4.56
C VAL A 81 10.27 -6.30 -3.33
N VAL A 82 10.70 -5.57 -2.29
CA VAL A 82 9.87 -5.33 -1.09
C VAL A 82 8.56 -4.62 -1.45
N ASN A 83 8.61 -3.60 -2.31
CA ASN A 83 7.41 -2.93 -2.77
C ASN A 83 6.46 -3.86 -3.53
N LEU A 84 7.00 -4.78 -4.34
CA LEU A 84 6.22 -5.73 -5.12
C LEU A 84 5.51 -6.76 -4.22
N ILE A 85 6.18 -7.25 -3.18
CA ILE A 85 5.56 -8.14 -2.18
C ILE A 85 4.45 -7.39 -1.42
N LEU A 86 4.75 -6.20 -0.90
CA LEU A 86 3.79 -5.39 -0.16
C LEU A 86 2.58 -5.01 -1.01
N TYR A 87 2.78 -4.74 -2.30
CA TYR A 87 1.70 -4.43 -3.25
C TYR A 87 0.62 -5.53 -3.27
N TYR A 88 1.01 -6.80 -3.36
CA TYR A 88 0.02 -7.89 -3.34
C TYR A 88 -0.74 -7.99 -2.02
N ILE A 89 -0.07 -7.72 -0.90
CA ILE A 89 -0.72 -7.66 0.41
C ILE A 89 -1.73 -6.49 0.44
N ILE A 90 -1.38 -5.35 -0.15
CA ILE A 90 -2.28 -4.19 -0.27
C ILE A 90 -3.50 -4.50 -1.13
N VAL A 91 -3.34 -5.22 -2.23
CA VAL A 91 -4.48 -5.67 -3.06
C VAL A 91 -5.44 -6.50 -2.21
N ALA A 92 -4.94 -7.51 -1.50
CA ALA A 92 -5.76 -8.34 -0.61
C ALA A 92 -6.42 -7.50 0.50
N MET A 93 -5.67 -6.57 1.11
CA MET A 93 -6.18 -5.73 2.19
C MET A 93 -7.21 -4.72 1.71
N SER A 94 -7.07 -4.18 0.50
CA SER A 94 -8.05 -3.30 -0.12
C SER A 94 -9.37 -4.03 -0.41
N LEU A 95 -9.31 -5.28 -0.87
CA LEU A 95 -10.49 -6.12 -1.05
C LEU A 95 -11.15 -6.45 0.30
N TYR A 96 -10.34 -6.77 1.31
CA TYR A 96 -10.84 -6.97 2.66
C TYR A 96 -11.55 -5.73 3.20
N LEU A 97 -10.93 -4.55 3.18
CA LEU A 97 -11.53 -3.31 3.67
C LEU A 97 -12.84 -2.99 2.93
N SER A 98 -12.89 -3.23 1.61
CA SER A 98 -14.12 -3.09 0.82
C SER A 98 -15.27 -3.94 1.37
N SER A 99 -14.98 -5.21 1.72
CA SER A 99 -15.99 -6.12 2.30
C SER A 99 -16.51 -5.71 3.68
N GLN A 100 -15.82 -4.81 4.36
CA GLN A 100 -16.18 -4.36 5.72
C GLN A 100 -17.00 -3.07 5.73
N ILE A 101 -17.16 -2.40 4.59
CA ILE A 101 -18.01 -1.21 4.47
C ILE A 101 -19.47 -1.68 4.45
N ARG A 102 -20.29 -1.18 5.38
CA ARG A 102 -21.70 -1.62 5.57
C ARG A 102 -22.73 -0.54 5.27
N ILE A 103 -22.27 0.65 4.90
CA ILE A 103 -23.09 1.84 4.60
C ILE A 103 -24.26 1.48 3.69
#